data_AF-A0A4Z0H0W5-F1
#
_entry.id   AF-A0A4Z0H0W5-F1
#
_cell.length_a   1.000
_cell.length_b   1.000
_cell.length_c   1.000
_cell.angle_alpha   90.00
_cell.angle_beta   90.00
_cell.angle_gamma   90.00
#
_symmetry.space_group_name_H-M   'P 1'
#
loop_
_entity.id
_entity.type
_entity.pdbx_description
1 polymer ?
#
loop_
_entity_poly.entity_id
_entity_poly.type
_entity_poly.pdbx_seq_one_letter_code
_entity_poly.pdbx_strand_id
1 'polypeptide(L)'
;MQYTVPEYWNSWLLPYGEALLLKHLLYAGVLTIAAVNAFLLKKGMSPSWLRAESIVIGLVFLVTGFMGQSSPPLDVSKTVQSQGVSPLFSALYEGIWQPAMSVQVELTTSSLFWLGITVVLAICQFLVLRENKSALLYALVVCSIVLSLFMTIMLAIVPA
;
A
#
# COMPACT_ATOMS: atom_id res chain seq x y z
N MET A 1 -8.05 -27.66 8.21
CA MET A 1 -8.24 -26.29 7.70
C MET A 1 -6.90 -25.59 7.84
N GLN A 2 -6.13 -25.46 6.75
CA GLN A 2 -4.88 -24.70 6.76
C GLN A 2 -5.25 -23.21 6.84
N TYR A 3 -4.73 -22.54 7.86
CA TYR A 3 -4.96 -21.14 8.15
C TYR A 3 -4.52 -20.28 6.95
N THR A 4 -5.33 -19.32 6.53
CA THR A 4 -5.14 -18.44 5.37
C THR A 4 -4.01 -17.40 5.53
N VAL A 5 -3.47 -17.24 6.74
CA VAL A 5 -2.53 -16.16 7.09
C VAL A 5 -1.15 -16.30 6.43
N PRO A 6 -0.50 -17.48 6.36
CA PRO A 6 0.79 -17.64 5.70
C PRO A 6 0.70 -17.38 4.19
N GLU A 7 -0.40 -17.83 3.57
CA GLU A 7 -0.66 -17.59 2.13
C GLU A 7 -0.81 -16.09 1.83
N TYR A 8 -1.34 -15.29 2.76
CA TYR A 8 -1.47 -13.84 2.55
C TYR A 8 -0.11 -13.14 2.48
N TRP A 9 0.80 -13.40 3.43
CA TRP A 9 2.15 -12.81 3.39
C TRP A 9 2.99 -13.36 2.24
N ASN A 10 2.90 -14.66 1.97
CA ASN A 10 3.56 -15.26 0.81
C ASN A 10 3.02 -14.69 -0.50
N SER A 11 1.76 -14.26 -0.57
CA SER A 11 1.18 -13.67 -1.78
C SER A 11 1.88 -12.38 -2.21
N TRP A 12 2.54 -11.68 -1.27
CA TRP A 12 3.32 -10.47 -1.55
C TRP A 12 4.56 -10.73 -2.40
N LEU A 13 4.96 -11.99 -2.60
CA LEU A 13 5.98 -12.39 -3.58
C LEU A 13 5.46 -12.32 -5.03
N LEU A 14 4.16 -12.22 -5.22
CA LEU A 14 3.51 -12.21 -6.53
C LEU A 14 2.99 -10.80 -6.85
N PRO A 15 2.97 -10.40 -8.14
CA PRO A 15 2.42 -9.10 -8.54
C PRO A 15 0.98 -8.88 -8.07
N TYR A 16 0.18 -9.95 -7.99
CA TYR A 16 -1.18 -9.88 -7.49
C TYR A 16 -1.24 -9.50 -6.00
N GLY A 17 -0.39 -10.08 -5.15
CA GLY A 17 -0.40 -9.78 -3.72
C GLY A 17 0.18 -8.40 -3.41
N GLU A 18 1.17 -7.93 -4.16
CA GLU A 18 1.66 -6.55 -4.11
C GLU A 18 0.55 -5.55 -4.45
N ALA A 19 -0.17 -5.77 -5.56
CA ALA A 19 -1.30 -4.95 -5.95
C ALA A 19 -2.44 -5.00 -4.91
N LEU A 20 -2.68 -6.17 -4.33
CA LEU A 20 -3.65 -6.34 -3.25
C LEU A 20 -3.25 -5.51 -2.03
N LEU A 21 -1.99 -5.54 -1.60
CA LEU A 21 -1.46 -4.74 -0.50
C LEU A 21 -1.65 -3.24 -0.78
N LEU A 22 -1.23 -2.78 -1.97
CA LEU A 22 -1.38 -1.39 -2.39
C LEU A 22 -2.84 -0.94 -2.35
N LYS A 23 -3.76 -1.79 -2.80
CA LYS A 23 -5.21 -1.52 -2.74
C LYS A 23 -5.70 -1.31 -1.31
N HIS A 24 -5.28 -2.14 -0.35
CA HIS A 24 -5.66 -1.98 1.06
C HIS A 24 -5.15 -0.66 1.64
N LEU A 25 -3.91 -0.27 1.33
CA LEU A 25 -3.35 1.02 1.75
C LEU A 25 -4.10 2.21 1.13
N LEU A 26 -4.44 2.12 -0.16
CA LEU A 26 -5.26 3.15 -0.82
C LEU A 26 -6.65 3.27 -0.19
N TYR A 27 -7.31 2.15 0.17
CA TYR A 27 -8.57 2.21 0.90
C TYR A 27 -8.44 2.91 2.25
N ALA A 28 -7.37 2.64 3.01
CA ALA A 28 -7.09 3.38 4.23
C ALA A 28 -6.94 4.88 3.94
N GLY A 29 -6.23 5.26 2.87
CA GLY A 29 -6.13 6.64 2.40
C GLY A 29 -7.49 7.28 2.07
N VAL A 30 -8.35 6.59 1.33
CA VAL A 30 -9.72 7.08 1.02
C VAL A 30 -10.51 7.32 2.31
N LEU A 31 -10.45 6.38 3.27
CA LEU A 31 -11.15 6.53 4.55
C LEU A 31 -10.67 7.77 5.33
N THR A 32 -9.37 8.10 5.29
CA THR A 32 -8.86 9.33 5.92
C THR A 32 -9.43 10.60 5.28
N ILE A 33 -9.50 10.67 3.95
CA ILE A 33 -10.09 11.80 3.23
C ILE A 33 -11.59 11.88 3.48
N ALA A 34 -12.31 10.76 3.44
CA ALA A 34 -13.73 10.70 3.72
C ALA A 34 -14.06 11.17 5.15
N ALA A 35 -13.24 10.79 6.14
CA ALA A 35 -13.39 11.25 7.52
C ALA A 35 -13.19 12.77 7.65
N VAL A 36 -12.17 13.33 6.97
CA VAL A 36 -11.96 14.78 6.91
C VAL A 36 -13.14 15.47 6.22
N ASN A 37 -13.61 14.95 5.09
CA ASN A 37 -14.76 15.49 4.36
C ASN A 37 -16.02 15.51 5.24
N ALA A 38 -16.30 14.42 5.95
CA ALA A 38 -17.43 14.33 6.87
C ALA A 38 -17.33 15.36 8.02
N PHE A 39 -16.13 15.63 8.52
CA PHE A 39 -15.90 16.63 9.56
C PHE A 39 -16.02 18.07 9.05
N LEU A 40 -15.46 18.37 7.87
CA LEU A 40 -15.51 19.70 7.26
C LEU A 40 -16.93 20.08 6.81
N LEU A 41 -17.70 19.10 6.32
CA LEU A 41 -19.10 19.31 5.93
C LEU A 41 -19.96 19.71 7.15
N LYS A 42 -19.75 19.07 8.31
CA LYS A 42 -20.41 19.46 9.57
C LYS A 42 -20.09 20.90 9.99
N LYS A 43 -18.96 21.45 9.54
CA LYS A 43 -18.55 22.84 9.78
C LYS A 43 -19.05 23.83 8.72
N GLY A 44 -19.88 23.39 7.76
CA GLY A 44 -20.43 24.24 6.70
C GLY A 44 -19.40 24.66 5.65
N MET A 45 -18.27 23.94 5.54
CA MET A 45 -17.23 24.24 4.56
C MET A 45 -17.63 23.70 3.17
N SER A 46 -17.17 24.38 2.11
CA SER A 46 -17.48 23.96 0.74
C SER A 46 -16.93 22.56 0.42
N PRO A 47 -17.62 21.77 -0.42
CA PRO A 47 -17.23 20.39 -0.76
C PRO A 47 -16.03 20.32 -1.72
N SER A 48 -15.14 21.31 -1.70
CA SER A 48 -13.93 21.38 -2.52
C SER A 48 -13.00 20.16 -2.32
N TRP A 49 -13.11 19.51 -1.16
CA TRP A 49 -12.37 18.32 -0.78
C TRP A 49 -12.88 17.00 -1.38
N LEU A 50 -14.07 16.99 -2.02
CA LEU A 50 -14.54 15.82 -2.79
C LEU A 50 -13.64 15.53 -4.00
N ARG A 51 -13.03 16.56 -4.59
CA ARG A 51 -12.11 16.39 -5.73
C ARG A 51 -10.87 15.57 -5.34
N ALA A 52 -10.35 15.78 -4.13
CA ALA A 52 -9.23 15.03 -3.58
C ALA A 52 -9.59 13.54 -3.40
N GLU A 53 -10.78 13.27 -2.90
CA GLU A 53 -11.30 11.92 -2.70
C GLU A 53 -11.44 11.16 -4.04
N SER A 54 -12.00 11.80 -5.07
CA SER A 54 -12.15 11.20 -6.40
C SER A 54 -10.81 10.76 -7.01
N ILE A 55 -9.72 11.50 -6.78
CA ILE A 55 -8.39 11.16 -7.30
C ILE A 55 -7.91 9.83 -6.70
N VAL A 56 -8.00 9.69 -5.37
CA VAL A 56 -7.53 8.48 -4.67
C VAL A 56 -8.43 7.28 -5.01
N ILE A 57 -9.74 7.49 -5.13
CA ILE A 57 -10.67 6.46 -5.63
C ILE A 57 -10.31 6.03 -7.05
N GLY A 58 -9.94 6.97 -7.93
CA GLY A 58 -9.44 6.66 -9.27
C GLY A 58 -8.22 5.74 -9.25
N LEU A 59 -7.26 5.99 -8.34
CA LEU A 59 -6.10 5.10 -8.14
C LEU A 59 -6.52 3.70 -7.68
N VAL A 60 -7.51 3.58 -6.79
CA VAL A 60 -8.06 2.28 -6.38
C VAL A 60 -8.61 1.52 -7.58
N PHE A 61 -9.35 2.18 -8.47
CA PHE A 61 -9.88 1.55 -9.68
C PHE A 61 -8.77 1.14 -10.65
N LEU A 62 -7.70 1.94 -10.78
CA LEU A 62 -6.53 1.58 -11.60
C LEU A 62 -5.85 0.32 -11.07
N VAL A 63 -5.58 0.25 -9.76
CA VAL A 63 -5.00 -0.94 -9.13
C VAL A 63 -5.92 -2.15 -9.29
N THR A 64 -7.23 -1.96 -9.15
CA THR A 64 -8.21 -3.03 -9.34
C THR A 64 -8.25 -3.52 -10.79
N GLY A 65 -8.15 -2.62 -11.77
CA GLY A 65 -8.03 -2.97 -13.18
C GLY A 65 -6.77 -3.78 -13.48
N PHE A 66 -5.63 -3.40 -12.88
CA PHE A 66 -4.38 -4.16 -12.97
C PHE A 66 -4.52 -5.57 -12.37
N MET A 67 -5.16 -5.67 -11.20
CA MET A 67 -5.46 -6.97 -10.58
C MET A 67 -6.37 -7.85 -11.44
N GLY A 68 -7.29 -7.25 -12.22
CA GLY A 68 -8.16 -7.99 -13.13
C GLY A 68 -7.42 -8.69 -14.28
N GLN A 69 -6.25 -8.18 -14.67
CA GLN A 69 -5.38 -8.81 -15.67
C GLN A 69 -4.39 -9.80 -15.06
N SER A 70 -4.21 -9.76 -13.74
CA SER A 70 -3.31 -10.64 -13.00
C SER A 70 -4.04 -11.91 -12.60
N SER A 71 -3.44 -13.09 -12.82
CA SER A 71 -4.04 -14.35 -12.39
C SER A 71 -4.11 -14.40 -10.85
N PRO A 72 -5.29 -14.63 -10.24
CA PRO A 72 -5.38 -14.78 -8.80
C PRO A 72 -4.60 -16.02 -8.37
N PRO A 73 -3.72 -15.94 -7.36
CA PRO A 73 -3.05 -17.12 -6.84
C PRO A 73 -4.06 -18.01 -6.11
N LEU A 74 -4.47 -19.11 -6.74
CA LEU A 74 -5.25 -20.17 -6.09
C LEU A 74 -4.41 -20.94 -5.07
N ASP A 75 -3.09 -21.00 -5.29
CA ASP A 75 -2.11 -21.69 -4.46
C ASP A 75 -0.78 -20.92 -4.61
N VAL A 76 -0.45 -20.03 -3.68
CA VAL A 76 0.69 -19.11 -3.82
C VAL A 76 1.99 -19.89 -4.02
N SER A 77 2.15 -20.98 -3.26
CA SER A 77 3.30 -21.88 -3.33
C SER A 77 3.50 -22.48 -4.74
N LYS A 78 2.42 -22.86 -5.44
CA LYS A 78 2.51 -23.41 -6.81
C LYS A 78 2.72 -22.33 -7.86
N THR A 79 2.14 -21.14 -7.66
CA THR A 79 2.32 -20.02 -8.59
C THR A 79 3.76 -19.49 -8.53
N VAL A 80 4.35 -19.35 -7.35
CA VAL A 80 5.76 -18.95 -7.19
C VAL A 80 6.71 -19.97 -7.83
N GLN A 81 6.43 -21.27 -7.70
CA GLN A 81 7.25 -22.32 -8.34
C GLN A 81 7.16 -22.33 -9.87
N SER A 82 6.02 -21.93 -10.44
CA SER A 82 5.79 -22.00 -11.90
C SER A 82 6.06 -20.68 -12.64
N GLN A 83 5.78 -19.54 -12.01
CA GLN A 83 5.91 -18.20 -12.61
C GLN A 83 7.07 -17.39 -12.01
N GLY A 84 7.66 -17.83 -10.91
CA GLY A 84 8.70 -17.09 -10.18
C GLY A 84 8.12 -15.99 -9.28
N VAL A 85 9.01 -15.17 -8.74
CA VAL A 85 8.67 -13.99 -7.91
C VAL A 85 8.42 -12.76 -8.78
N SER A 86 7.74 -11.75 -8.22
CA SER A 86 7.46 -10.50 -8.91
C SER A 86 8.76 -9.76 -9.29
N PRO A 87 8.75 -9.00 -10.41
CA PRO A 87 9.88 -8.15 -10.77
C PRO A 87 10.20 -7.10 -9.69
N LEU A 88 9.17 -6.56 -9.02
CA LEU A 88 9.32 -5.56 -7.98
C LEU A 88 10.02 -6.15 -6.75
N PHE A 89 9.63 -7.35 -6.32
CA PHE A 89 10.30 -8.06 -5.24
C PHE A 89 11.76 -8.38 -5.61
N SER A 90 12.01 -8.89 -6.83
CA SER A 90 13.38 -9.18 -7.29
C SER A 90 14.27 -7.94 -7.41
N ALA A 91 13.69 -6.75 -7.61
CA ALA A 91 14.43 -5.49 -7.67
C ALA A 91 14.75 -4.94 -6.27
N LEU A 92 13.95 -5.28 -5.25
CA LEU A 92 14.14 -4.84 -3.87
C LEU A 92 14.97 -5.83 -3.05
N TYR A 93 14.92 -7.12 -3.39
CA TYR A 93 15.63 -8.18 -2.70
C TYR A 93 16.82 -8.69 -3.53
N GLU A 94 18.04 -8.44 -3.06
CA GLU A 94 19.29 -8.80 -3.76
C GLU A 94 19.78 -10.25 -3.46
N GLY A 95 19.02 -11.04 -2.69
CA GLY A 95 19.42 -12.39 -2.26
C GLY A 95 18.99 -13.51 -3.21
N ILE A 96 19.49 -14.73 -2.95
CA ILE A 96 19.10 -15.93 -3.70
C ILE A 96 17.77 -16.45 -3.16
N TRP A 97 16.72 -16.39 -3.99
CA TRP A 97 15.41 -16.93 -3.64
C TRP A 97 15.32 -18.43 -3.93
N GLN A 98 14.78 -19.21 -2.98
CA GLN A 98 14.41 -20.61 -3.20
C GLN A 98 12.92 -20.82 -2.94
N PRO A 99 12.19 -21.59 -3.78
CA PRO A 99 10.73 -21.76 -3.65
C PRO A 99 10.23 -22.44 -2.38
N ALA A 100 11.13 -22.97 -1.54
CA ALA A 100 10.81 -23.57 -0.25
C ALA A 100 10.90 -22.59 0.93
N MET A 101 11.41 -21.37 0.70
CA MET A 101 11.52 -20.34 1.73
C MET A 101 10.15 -19.70 1.99
N SER A 102 9.86 -19.45 3.26
CA SER A 102 8.67 -18.75 3.72
C SER A 102 8.96 -17.26 3.87
N VAL A 103 7.95 -16.41 3.73
CA VAL A 103 8.11 -14.99 4.04
C VAL A 103 8.05 -14.77 5.55
N GLN A 104 9.08 -14.14 6.10
CA GLN A 104 9.06 -13.59 7.45
C GLN A 104 9.12 -12.07 7.39
N VAL A 105 8.50 -11.43 8.38
CA VAL A 105 8.54 -9.97 8.53
C VAL A 105 9.65 -9.65 9.50
N GLU A 106 10.70 -8.99 9.00
CA GLU A 106 11.83 -8.52 9.78
C GLU A 106 12.02 -7.01 9.57
N LEU A 107 12.30 -6.29 10.65
CA LEU A 107 12.57 -4.86 10.57
C LEU A 107 13.99 -4.61 10.07
N THR A 108 14.12 -4.51 8.75
CA THR A 108 15.37 -4.13 8.08
C THR A 108 15.67 -2.64 8.28
N THR A 109 16.95 -2.23 8.23
CA THR A 109 17.34 -0.81 8.31
C THR A 109 16.66 0.03 7.24
N SER A 110 16.49 -0.52 6.03
CA SER A 110 15.80 0.14 4.92
C SER A 110 14.30 0.35 5.22
N SER A 111 13.63 -0.66 5.78
CA SER A 111 12.22 -0.52 6.20
C SER A 111 12.07 0.54 7.29
N LEU A 112 13.01 0.62 8.24
CA LEU A 112 12.98 1.61 9.31
C LEU A 112 13.15 3.05 8.79
N PHE A 113 13.99 3.24 7.78
CA PHE A 113 14.16 4.53 7.10
C PHE A 113 12.86 5.01 6.45
N TRP A 114 12.19 4.13 5.68
CA TRP A 114 10.91 4.45 5.04
C TRP A 114 9.78 4.63 6.07
N LEU A 115 9.82 3.91 7.18
CA LEU A 115 8.90 4.15 8.30
C LEU A 115 9.09 5.56 8.87
N GLY A 116 10.33 6.02 9.02
CA GLY A 116 10.65 7.39 9.43
C GLY A 116 10.07 8.44 8.48
N ILE A 117 10.21 8.25 7.16
CA ILE A 117 9.61 9.12 6.15
C ILE A 117 8.09 9.14 6.29
N THR A 118 7.47 7.98 6.49
CA THR A 118 6.02 7.85 6.68
C THR A 118 5.54 8.68 7.87
N VAL A 119 6.25 8.64 9.00
CA VAL A 119 5.91 9.43 10.18
C VAL A 119 6.01 10.93 9.91
N VAL A 120 7.07 11.37 9.21
CA VAL A 120 7.22 12.78 8.81
C VAL A 120 6.08 13.22 7.90
N LEU A 121 5.71 12.40 6.91
CA LEU A 121 4.59 12.69 6.01
C LEU A 121 3.25 12.72 6.76
N ALA A 122 3.03 11.86 7.75
CA ALA A 122 1.84 11.88 8.60
C ALA A 122 1.75 13.17 9.42
N ILE A 123 2.88 13.68 9.93
CA ILE A 123 2.94 14.99 10.59
C ILE A 123 2.61 16.10 9.58
N CYS A 124 3.21 16.09 8.39
CA CYS A 124 2.89 17.04 7.32
C CYS A 124 1.40 17.01 6.97
N GLN A 125 0.78 15.83 6.92
CA GLN A 125 -0.64 15.67 6.65
C GLN A 125 -1.51 16.37 7.69
N PHE A 126 -1.15 16.23 8.97
CA PHE A 126 -1.82 16.93 10.05
C PHE A 126 -1.67 18.45 9.95
N LEU A 127 -0.49 18.95 9.57
CA LEU A 127 -0.26 20.39 9.37
C LEU A 127 -1.07 20.95 8.20
N VAL A 128 -1.14 20.24 7.06
CA VAL A 128 -1.95 20.61 5.89
C VAL A 128 -3.43 20.74 6.27
N LEU A 129 -3.93 19.80 7.08
CA LEU A 129 -5.30 19.84 7.60
C LEU A 129 -5.54 21.04 8.53
N ARG A 130 -4.60 21.31 9.44
CA ARG A 130 -4.71 22.42 10.40
C ARG A 130 -4.71 23.78 9.72
N GLU A 131 -3.86 23.96 8.71
CA GLU A 131 -3.76 25.22 7.96
C GLU A 131 -4.82 25.34 6.85
N ASN A 132 -5.69 24.32 6.70
CA ASN A 132 -6.74 24.27 5.69
C ASN A 132 -6.21 24.62 4.28
N LYS A 133 -5.04 24.07 3.95
CA LYS A 133 -4.42 24.24 2.63
C LYS A 133 -5.27 23.55 1.56
N SER A 134 -4.86 23.68 0.30
CA SER A 134 -5.57 23.12 -0.84
C SER A 134 -5.81 21.62 -0.73
N ALA A 135 -7.01 21.18 -1.15
CA ALA A 135 -7.40 19.76 -1.15
C ALA A 135 -6.45 18.87 -1.99
N LEU A 136 -5.86 19.42 -3.06
CA LEU A 136 -4.90 18.71 -3.90
C LEU A 136 -3.61 18.37 -3.15
N LEU A 137 -3.10 19.28 -2.31
CA LEU A 137 -1.90 19.00 -1.51
C LEU A 137 -2.17 17.90 -0.49
N TYR A 138 -3.35 17.91 0.14
CA TYR A 138 -3.76 16.85 1.05
C TYR A 138 -3.82 15.49 0.34
N ALA A 139 -4.42 15.42 -0.85
CA ALA A 139 -4.46 14.19 -1.65
C ALA A 139 -3.06 13.70 -2.03
N LEU A 140 -2.17 14.61 -2.45
CA LEU A 140 -0.79 14.27 -2.81
C LEU A 140 -0.05 13.67 -1.61
N VAL A 141 -0.16 14.28 -0.43
CA VAL A 141 0.48 13.76 0.78
C VAL A 141 -0.11 12.41 1.20
N VAL A 142 -1.43 12.17 1.07
CA VAL A 142 -2.01 10.82 1.26
C VAL A 142 -1.38 9.81 0.31
N CYS A 143 -1.28 10.13 -0.98
CA CYS A 143 -0.67 9.24 -1.96
C CYS A 143 0.80 8.94 -1.61
N SER A 144 1.56 9.96 -1.19
CA SER A 144 2.95 9.77 -0.74
C SER A 144 3.06 8.89 0.51
N ILE A 145 2.14 9.04 1.48
CA ILE A 145 2.07 8.16 2.66
C ILE A 145 1.80 6.72 2.24
N VAL A 146 0.84 6.50 1.34
CA VAL A 146 0.49 5.17 0.84
C VAL A 146 1.70 4.50 0.17
N LEU A 147 2.41 5.23 -0.71
CA LEU A 147 3.62 4.72 -1.37
C LEU A 147 4.75 4.43 -0.38
N SER A 148 4.95 5.32 0.60
CA SER A 148 5.96 5.16 1.64
C SER A 148 5.68 3.94 2.54
N LEU A 149 4.42 3.74 2.94
CA LEU A 149 3.99 2.55 3.69
C LEU A 149 4.14 1.27 2.87
N PHE A 150 3.78 1.32 1.59
CA PHE A 150 3.96 0.19 0.68
C PHE A 150 5.43 -0.23 0.62
N MET A 151 6.34 0.73 0.41
CA MET A 151 7.78 0.45 0.41
C MET A 151 8.30 -0.06 1.76
N THR A 152 7.80 0.51 2.87
CA THR A 152 8.14 0.07 4.22
C THR A 152 7.82 -1.42 4.40
N ILE A 153 6.63 -1.85 3.98
CA ILE A 153 6.19 -3.23 4.10
C ILE A 153 6.97 -4.14 3.15
N MET A 154 7.15 -3.75 1.89
CA MET A 154 7.91 -4.56 0.91
C MET A 154 9.36 -4.80 1.34
N LEU A 155 10.01 -3.81 1.94
CA LEU A 155 11.39 -3.92 2.45
C LEU A 155 11.50 -4.61 3.81
N ALA A 156 10.39 -4.78 4.52
CA ALA A 156 10.34 -5.53 5.77
C ALA A 156 10.14 -7.04 5.54
N ILE A 157 9.76 -7.44 4.32
CA ILE A 157 9.57 -8.84 3.96
C ILE A 157 10.91 -9.44 3.55
N VAL A 158 11.34 -10.49 4.27
CA VAL A 158 12.58 -11.21 3.99
C VAL A 158 12.27 -12.71 3.82
N PRO A 159 12.87 -13.40 2.83
CA PRO A 159 12.82 -14.86 2.71
C PRO A 159 13.52 -15.53 3.90
N ALA A 160 12.89 -16.51 4.51
CA ALA A 160 13.45 -17.33 5.59
C ALA A 160 13.12 -18.82 5.42
#